data_AF-A0A965VU28-F1
#
_entry.id   AF-A0A965VU28-F1
#
_cell.length_a   1.000
_cell.length_b   1.000
_cell.length_c   1.000
_cell.angle_alpha   90.00
_cell.angle_beta   90.00
_cell.angle_gamma   90.00
#
_symmetry.space_group_name_H-M   'P 1'
#
loop_
_entity.id
_entity.type
_entity.pdbx_description
1 polymer ?
#
loop_
_entity_poly.entity_id
_entity_poly.type
_entity_poly.pdbx_seq_one_letter_code
_entity_poly.pdbx_strand_id
1 'polypeptide(L)'
;MKHSEGEFAGQPFELQPWQDDYLGRLFNTLRPDGRRQYQRSLLAVPRKAGKTATCALVGAYEGFFGDEGGQILIAAGDRKQASLLFTACSRFVESCPG
;
A
#
# COMPACT_ATOMS: atom_id res chain seq x y z
N MET A 1 0.56 4.45 10.88
CA MET A 1 -0.48 4.04 9.90
C MET A 1 -1.81 3.75 10.59
N LYS A 2 -2.79 4.63 10.41
CA LYS A 2 -4.13 4.49 11.03
C LYS A 2 -5.22 4.43 9.97
N HIS A 3 -6.31 3.71 10.24
CA HIS A 3 -7.50 3.70 9.40
C HIS A 3 -8.08 5.11 9.28
N SER A 4 -8.42 5.53 8.05
CA SER A 4 -8.79 6.92 7.76
C SER A 4 -10.29 7.18 7.61
N GLU A 5 -11.15 6.15 7.62
CA GLU A 5 -12.60 6.30 7.40
C GLU A 5 -13.37 5.05 7.87
N GLY A 6 -14.62 5.24 8.33
CA GLY A 6 -15.48 4.18 8.86
C GLY A 6 -15.37 3.97 10.38
N GLU A 7 -15.98 2.89 10.87
CA GLU A 7 -16.07 2.54 12.31
C GLU A 7 -14.70 2.34 13.00
N PHE A 8 -13.63 2.24 12.21
CA PHE A 8 -12.27 1.98 12.66
C PHE A 8 -11.35 3.20 12.58
N ALA A 9 -11.88 4.40 12.27
CA ALA A 9 -11.09 5.62 12.16
C ALA A 9 -10.25 5.88 13.43
N GLY A 10 -8.94 6.04 13.27
CA GLY A 10 -8.00 6.27 14.37
C GLY A 10 -7.36 5.02 14.98
N GLN A 11 -7.81 3.81 14.63
CA GLN A 11 -7.17 2.55 15.02
C GLN A 11 -5.98 2.21 14.11
N PRO A 12 -4.98 1.44 14.61
CA PRO A 12 -3.89 0.92 13.78
C PRO A 12 -4.44 0.18 12.56
N PHE A 13 -3.84 0.40 11.39
CA PHE A 13 -4.22 -0.34 10.20
C PHE A 13 -3.78 -1.81 10.33
N GLU A 14 -4.66 -2.66 10.86
CA GLU A 14 -4.42 -4.09 10.92
C GLU A 14 -4.63 -4.73 9.54
N LEU A 15 -3.59 -5.41 9.07
CA LEU A 15 -3.65 -6.18 7.83
C LEU A 15 -4.52 -7.42 8.05
N GLN A 16 -5.42 -7.67 7.10
CA GLN A 16 -6.08 -8.96 7.01
C GLN A 16 -5.02 -10.05 6.75
N PRO A 17 -5.23 -11.31 7.17
CA PRO A 17 -4.24 -12.37 6.99
C PRO A 17 -3.74 -12.54 5.55
N TRP A 18 -4.62 -12.34 4.57
CA TRP A 18 -4.25 -12.42 3.16
C TRP A 18 -3.40 -11.21 2.70
N GLN A 19 -3.61 -10.03 3.29
CA GLN A 19 -2.81 -8.83 2.98
C GLN A 19 -1.41 -9.00 3.53
N ASP A 20 -1.29 -9.54 4.75
CA ASP A 20 0.00 -9.83 5.39
C ASP A 20 0.80 -10.88 4.59
N ASP A 21 0.18 -12.01 4.24
CA ASP A 21 0.83 -13.03 3.39
C ASP A 21 1.24 -12.48 2.01
N TYR A 22 0.35 -11.71 1.36
CA TYR A 22 0.65 -11.11 0.06
C TYR A 22 1.81 -10.11 0.12
N LEU A 23 1.80 -9.19 1.08
CA LEU A 23 2.85 -8.19 1.26
C LEU A 23 4.16 -8.85 1.72
N GLY A 24 4.09 -9.80 2.64
CA GLY A 24 5.24 -10.59 3.09
C GLY A 24 5.93 -11.28 1.92
N ARG A 25 5.18 -11.92 1.02
CA ARG A 25 5.76 -12.54 -0.19
C ARG A 25 6.35 -11.50 -1.14
N LEU A 26 5.66 -10.38 -1.36
CA LEU A 26 6.12 -9.34 -2.29
C LEU A 26 7.42 -8.66 -1.81
N PHE A 27 7.53 -8.38 -0.51
CA PHE A 27 8.63 -7.59 0.06
C PHE A 27 9.75 -8.44 0.68
N ASN A 28 9.43 -9.58 1.30
CA ASN A 28 10.41 -10.39 2.06
C ASN A 28 10.95 -11.59 1.27
N THR A 29 10.43 -11.87 0.07
CA THR A 29 11.04 -12.88 -0.81
C THR A 29 12.23 -12.26 -1.54
N LEU A 30 13.43 -12.50 -1.01
CA LEU A 30 14.68 -11.96 -1.55
C LEU A 30 15.43 -13.02 -2.38
N ARG A 31 16.12 -12.56 -3.42
CA ARG A 31 17.12 -13.34 -4.15
C ARG A 31 18.41 -13.46 -3.33
N PRO A 32 19.32 -14.38 -3.69
CA PRO A 32 20.61 -14.51 -3.01
C PRO A 32 21.46 -13.23 -2.99
N ASP A 33 21.22 -12.30 -3.93
CA ASP A 33 21.88 -11.00 -4.01
C ASP A 33 21.27 -9.93 -3.06
N GLY A 34 20.29 -10.30 -2.25
CA GLY A 34 19.60 -9.42 -1.30
C GLY A 34 18.52 -8.53 -1.92
N ARG A 35 18.27 -8.62 -3.24
CA ARG A 35 17.22 -7.84 -3.91
C ARG A 35 15.88 -8.56 -3.88
N ARG A 36 14.78 -7.82 -3.94
CA ARG A 36 13.43 -8.42 -4.04
C ARG A 36 13.32 -9.31 -5.26
N GLN A 37 12.80 -10.52 -5.07
CA GLN A 37 12.59 -11.46 -6.15
C GLN A 37 11.53 -10.95 -7.14
N TYR A 38 10.45 -10.39 -6.60
CA TYR A 38 9.31 -9.88 -7.33
C TYR A 38 9.40 -8.36 -7.46
N GLN A 39 9.51 -7.87 -8.69
CA GLN A 39 9.42 -6.43 -9.01
C GLN A 39 8.05 -6.03 -9.59
N ARG A 40 7.24 -7.02 -9.97
CA ARG A 40 5.89 -6.84 -10.52
C ARG A 40 4.99 -7.88 -9.89
N SER A 41 3.82 -7.46 -9.47
CA SER A 41 2.78 -8.35 -8.95
C SER A 41 1.42 -7.94 -9.50
N LEU A 42 0.51 -8.93 -9.56
CA LEU A 42 -0.88 -8.73 -9.92
C LEU A 42 -1.74 -9.24 -8.77
N LEU A 43 -2.59 -8.37 -8.23
CA LEU A 43 -3.52 -8.70 -7.15
C LEU A 43 -4.95 -8.59 -7.67
N ALA A 44 -5.61 -9.75 -7.84
CA ALA A 44 -7.02 -9.83 -8.21
C ALA A 44 -7.84 -10.20 -6.97
N VAL A 45 -8.58 -9.22 -6.43
CA VAL A 45 -9.42 -9.40 -5.24
C VAL A 45 -10.81 -8.78 -5.42
N PRO A 46 -11.84 -9.31 -4.75
CA PRO A 46 -13.21 -8.84 -4.91
C PRO A 46 -13.40 -7.37 -4.48
N ARG A 47 -14.57 -6.81 -4.81
CA ARG A 47 -14.94 -5.47 -4.36
C ARG A 47 -15.05 -5.44 -2.83
N LYS A 48 -14.70 -4.31 -2.21
CA LYS A 48 -14.68 -4.10 -0.75
C LYS A 48 -13.66 -4.95 0.04
N ALA A 49 -12.79 -5.70 -0.62
CA ALA A 49 -11.70 -6.43 0.02
C ALA A 49 -10.50 -5.54 0.40
N GLY A 50 -10.68 -4.25 0.71
CA GLY A 50 -9.57 -3.39 1.17
C GLY A 50 -8.42 -3.12 0.18
N LYS A 51 -8.50 -3.53 -1.10
CA LYS A 51 -7.38 -3.38 -2.07
C LYS A 51 -6.85 -1.97 -2.24
N THR A 52 -7.72 -0.96 -2.18
CA THR A 52 -7.32 0.45 -2.28
C THR A 52 -6.42 0.83 -1.10
N ALA A 53 -6.77 0.41 0.11
CA ALA A 53 -5.95 0.63 1.29
C ALA A 53 -4.61 -0.12 1.20
N THR A 54 -4.61 -1.36 0.69
CA THR A 54 -3.37 -2.13 0.44
C THR A 54 -2.45 -1.42 -0.55
N CYS A 55 -2.98 -0.95 -1.69
CA CYS A 55 -2.20 -0.19 -2.67
C CYS A 55 -1.68 1.13 -2.08
N ALA A 56 -2.45 1.80 -1.22
CA ALA A 56 -2.03 3.03 -0.60
C ALA A 56 -0.91 2.82 0.45
N LEU A 57 -0.95 1.72 1.21
CA LEU A 57 0.14 1.30 2.07
C LEU A 57 1.41 1.01 1.27
N VAL A 58 1.31 0.26 0.16
CA VAL A 58 2.47 -0.01 -0.72
C VAL A 58 3.07 1.29 -1.25
N GLY A 59 2.23 2.22 -1.73
CA GLY A 59 2.70 3.52 -2.19
C GLY A 59 3.34 4.36 -1.08
N ALA A 60 2.75 4.40 0.12
CA ALA A 60 3.36 5.12 1.24
C ALA A 60 4.72 4.50 1.63
N TYR A 61 4.80 3.17 1.69
CA TYR A 61 6.03 2.46 2.04
C TYR A 61 7.16 2.73 1.03
N GLU A 62 6.89 2.58 -0.27
CA GLU A 62 7.87 2.89 -1.32
C GLU A 62 8.25 4.38 -1.33
N GLY A 63 7.34 5.27 -0.93
CA GLY A 63 7.62 6.70 -0.90
C GLY A 63 8.57 7.10 0.23
N PHE A 64 8.57 6.35 1.33
CA PHE A 64 9.42 6.59 2.49
C PHE A 64 10.72 5.78 2.48
N PHE A 65 10.67 4.53 2.02
CA PHE A 65 11.79 3.58 2.11
C PHE A 65 12.35 3.18 0.74
N GLY A 66 11.76 3.65 -0.35
CA GLY A 66 12.29 3.47 -1.70
C GLY A 66 13.46 4.40 -2.02
N ASP A 67 13.88 4.38 -3.27
CA ASP A 67 15.01 5.20 -3.74
C ASP A 67 14.69 6.70 -3.65
N GLU A 68 15.67 7.51 -3.21
CA GLU A 68 15.55 8.97 -3.19
C GLU A 68 15.19 9.51 -4.58
N GLY A 69 14.11 10.28 -4.65
CA GLY A 69 13.59 10.84 -5.91
C GLY A 69 12.72 9.89 -6.73
N GLY A 70 12.41 8.69 -6.22
CA GLY A 70 11.48 7.75 -6.85
C GLY A 70 10.06 8.34 -6.97
N GLN A 71 9.47 8.23 -8.17
CA GLN A 71 8.09 8.66 -8.40
C GLN A 71 7.13 7.47 -8.33
N ILE A 72 6.08 7.62 -7.52
CA ILE A 72 5.05 6.60 -7.35
C ILE A 72 3.84 6.99 -8.19
N LEU A 73 3.64 6.25 -9.27
CA LEU A 73 2.57 6.50 -10.22
C LEU A 73 1.31 5.72 -9.85
N ILE A 74 0.19 6.41 -9.77
CA ILE A 74 -1.13 5.84 -9.52
C ILE A 74 -1.94 5.90 -10.82
N ALA A 75 -2.39 4.73 -11.29
CA ALA A 75 -3.29 4.61 -12.42
C ALA A 75 -4.58 3.88 -12.00
N ALA A 76 -5.72 4.38 -12.46
CA ALA A 76 -7.02 3.75 -12.28
C ALA A 76 -7.90 4.02 -13.51
N GLY A 77 -8.99 3.24 -13.68
CA GLY A 77 -9.91 3.40 -14.80
C GLY A 77 -10.69 4.73 -14.79
N ASP A 78 -10.70 5.45 -13.66
CA ASP A 78 -11.28 6.79 -13.52
C ASP A 78 -10.37 7.66 -12.64
N ARG A 79 -10.26 8.95 -12.97
CA ARG A 79 -9.55 9.97 -12.19
C ARG A 79 -10.08 10.05 -10.76
N LYS A 80 -11.38 9.84 -10.53
CA LYS A 80 -11.94 9.81 -9.16
C LYS A 80 -11.36 8.65 -8.35
N GLN A 81 -11.22 7.48 -8.96
CA GLN A 81 -10.62 6.31 -8.31
C GLN A 81 -9.13 6.52 -8.01
N ALA A 82 -8.40 7.13 -8.96
CA ALA A 82 -7.00 7.51 -8.73
C ALA A 82 -6.87 8.52 -7.57
N SER A 83 -7.76 9.52 -7.51
CA SER A 83 -7.77 10.54 -6.46
C SER A 83 -8.06 9.96 -5.07
N LEU A 84 -8.97 8.98 -4.99
CA LEU A 84 -9.24 8.25 -3.75
C LEU A 84 -7.99 7.51 -3.24
N LEU A 85 -7.27 6.83 -4.13
CA LEU A 85 -6.04 6.12 -3.76
C LEU A 85 -4.97 7.09 -3.27
N PHE A 86 -4.76 8.19 -4.00
CA PHE A 86 -3.81 9.23 -3.60
C PHE A 86 -4.13 9.81 -2.22
N THR A 87 -5.41 10.14 -1.97
CA THR A 87 -5.86 10.67 -0.67
C THR A 87 -5.60 9.67 0.46
N ALA A 88 -5.85 8.38 0.22
CA ALA A 88 -5.54 7.33 1.19
C ALA A 88 -4.03 7.25 1.49
N CYS A 89 -3.17 7.36 0.47
CA CYS A 89 -1.71 7.44 0.67
C CYS A 89 -1.32 8.63 1.55
N SER A 90 -1.80 9.83 1.24
CA SER A 90 -1.49 11.06 1.99
C SER A 90 -1.89 10.93 3.46
N ARG A 91 -3.08 10.41 3.74
CA ARG A 91 -3.53 10.19 5.11
C ARG A 91 -2.67 9.17 5.85
N PHE A 92 -2.19 8.12 5.17
CA PHE A 92 -1.28 7.16 5.79
C PHE A 92 0.05 7.79 6.17
N VAL A 93 0.62 8.59 5.28
CA VAL A 93 1.84 9.37 5.48
C VAL A 93 1.68 10.32 6.68
N GLU A 94 0.60 11.11 6.71
CA GLU A 94 0.29 12.03 7.81
C GLU A 94 0.05 11.33 9.15
N SER A 95 -0.43 10.08 9.12
CA SER A 95 -0.71 9.28 10.32
C SER A 95 0.51 8.57 10.91
N CYS A 96 1.66 8.62 10.23
CA CYS A 96 2.91 8.06 10.74
C CYS A 96 3.62 9.12 11.59
N PRO A 97 3.80 8.90 12.91
CA PRO A 97 4.72 9.73 13.68
C PRO A 97 6.13 9.49 13.14
N GLY A 98 6.78 10.57 12.69
CA GLY A 98 8.19 10.54 12.32
C GLY A 98 9.10 10.27 13.51
#